data_AF-A0A6G2VBJ5-F1
#
_entry.id   AF-A0A6G2VBJ5-F1
#
_cell.length_a   1.000
_cell.length_b   1.000
_cell.length_c   1.000
_cell.angle_alpha   90.00
_cell.angle_beta   90.00
_cell.angle_gamma   90.00
#
_symmetry.space_group_name_H-M   'P 1'
#
loop_
_entity.id
_entity.type
_entity.pdbx_description
1 polymer ?
#
loop_
_entity_poly.entity_id
_entity_poly.type
_entity_poly.pdbx_seq_one_letter_code
_entity_poly.pdbx_strand_id
1 'polypeptide(L)' 'MFRRRESVPFSFVAESDRFRSNVTPPPRPRSTVSERAGRVLIGLVVVGGIAGALLLGLPALGPEQAPAHTQQTEAAHGR' A
#
# COMPACT_ATOMS: atom_id res chain seq x y z
N MET A 1 6.06 -48.50 40.20
CA MET A 1 4.67 -48.08 39.90
C MET A 1 4.58 -47.65 38.44
N PHE A 2 4.16 -48.56 37.56
CA PHE A 2 4.01 -48.29 36.13
C PHE A 2 2.67 -47.57 35.89
N ARG A 3 2.70 -46.27 35.54
CA ARG A 3 1.52 -45.57 35.03
C ARG A 3 1.37 -45.92 33.54
N ARG A 4 0.28 -46.57 33.18
CA ARG A 4 -0.14 -46.77 31.78
C ARG A 4 -0.22 -45.42 31.09
N ARG A 5 0.59 -45.21 30.04
CA ARG A 5 0.31 -44.23 29.00
C ARG A 5 -0.33 -45.01 27.86
N GLU A 6 -1.64 -44.89 27.73
CA GLU A 6 -2.37 -45.44 26.58
C GLU A 6 -1.87 -44.78 25.29
N SER A 7 -1.56 -45.60 24.30
CA SER A 7 -1.26 -45.15 22.94
C SER A 7 -2.54 -44.59 22.34
N VAL A 8 -2.67 -43.27 22.28
CA VAL A 8 -3.78 -42.64 21.56
C VAL A 8 -3.66 -42.97 20.06
N PRO A 9 -4.73 -43.45 19.41
CA PRO A 9 -4.64 -44.22 18.15
C PRO A 9 -4.45 -43.40 16.87
N PHE A 10 -4.19 -42.09 16.94
CA PHE A 10 -3.85 -41.29 15.75
C PHE A 10 -2.94 -40.11 16.11
N SER A 11 -1.75 -40.06 15.51
CA SER A 11 -0.93 -38.85 15.50
C SER A 11 -1.22 -38.06 14.21
N PHE A 12 -2.29 -37.26 14.19
CA PHE A 12 -2.68 -36.49 12.99
C PHE A 12 -1.72 -35.35 12.63
N VAL A 13 -0.70 -35.06 13.45
CA VAL A 13 0.17 -33.89 13.22
C VAL A 13 1.31 -34.19 12.24
N ALA A 14 1.62 -35.46 11.94
CA ALA A 14 2.73 -35.82 11.05
C ALA A 14 2.31 -36.26 9.62
N GLU A 15 1.03 -36.58 9.40
CA GLU A 15 0.56 -37.06 8.09
C GLU A 15 0.12 -35.90 7.16
N SER A 16 -0.29 -34.76 7.74
CA SER A 16 -0.72 -33.57 7.00
C SER A 16 0.41 -32.90 6.23
N ASP A 17 1.65 -32.93 6.74
CA ASP A 17 2.84 -32.48 6.00
C ASP A 17 3.21 -33.42 4.84
N ARG A 18 2.72 -34.67 4.88
CA ARG A 18 3.01 -35.70 3.86
C ARG A 18 1.91 -35.84 2.82
N PHE A 19 0.74 -35.22 3.03
CA PHE A 19 -0.37 -35.27 2.10
C PHE A 19 -0.10 -34.40 0.87
N ARG A 20 0.62 -34.96 -0.09
CA ARG A 20 0.77 -34.39 -1.44
C ARG A 20 -0.56 -34.64 -2.17
N SER A 21 -1.39 -33.60 -2.25
CA SER A 21 -2.60 -33.59 -3.07
C SER A 21 -2.29 -34.12 -4.48
N ASN A 22 -2.88 -35.26 -4.87
CA ASN A 22 -2.87 -35.76 -6.24
C ASN A 22 -3.75 -34.93 -7.19
N VAL A 23 -4.40 -33.89 -6.66
CA VAL A 23 -5.20 -32.95 -7.45
C VAL A 23 -4.27 -31.87 -7.98
N THR A 24 -4.08 -31.85 -9.29
CA THR A 24 -3.46 -30.73 -10.00
C THR A 24 -4.27 -29.47 -9.67
N PRO A 25 -3.66 -28.41 -9.11
CA PRO A 25 -4.37 -27.17 -8.83
C PRO A 25 -5.07 -26.68 -10.10
N PRO A 26 -6.33 -26.20 -10.01
CA PRO A 26 -7.02 -25.68 -11.18
C PRO A 26 -6.17 -24.56 -11.81
N PRO A 27 -6.11 -24.49 -13.15
CA PRO A 27 -5.36 -23.42 -13.83
C PRO A 27 -5.82 -22.06 -13.33
N ARG A 28 -4.86 -21.15 -13.08
CA ARG A 28 -5.20 -19.79 -12.67
C ARG A 28 -6.11 -19.16 -13.74
N PRO A 29 -7.24 -18.55 -13.34
CA PRO A 29 -8.12 -17.90 -14.30
C PRO A 29 -7.36 -16.80 -15.03
N ARG A 30 -7.55 -16.71 -16.35
CA ARG A 30 -6.99 -15.62 -17.14
C ARG A 30 -7.75 -14.34 -16.81
N SER A 31 -7.01 -13.26 -16.58
CA SER A 31 -7.61 -11.94 -16.39
C SER A 31 -8.50 -11.59 -17.58
N THR A 32 -9.73 -11.17 -17.33
CA THR A 32 -10.62 -10.67 -18.38
C THR A 32 -10.15 -9.29 -18.85
N VAL A 33 -10.67 -8.83 -20.00
CA VAL A 33 -10.37 -7.47 -20.51
C VAL A 33 -10.87 -6.41 -19.53
N SER A 34 -12.04 -6.60 -18.92
CA SER A 34 -12.60 -5.69 -17.92
C SER A 34 -11.74 -5.59 -16.66
N GLU A 35 -11.18 -6.71 -16.19
CA GLU A 35 -10.30 -6.73 -15.02
C GLU A 35 -9.00 -5.97 -15.27
N ARG A 36 -8.43 -6.11 -16.48
CA ARG A 36 -7.25 -5.33 -16.89
C ARG A 36 -7.57 -3.84 -17.00
N ALA A 37 -8.67 -3.49 -17.66
CA ALA A 37 -9.11 -2.11 -17.79
C ALA A 37 -9.32 -1.46 -16.41
N GLY A 38 -9.95 -2.17 -15.47
CA GLY A 38 -10.13 -1.70 -14.09
C GLY A 38 -8.80 -1.39 -13.38
N ARG A 39 -7.83 -2.32 -13.45
CA ARG A 39 -6.49 -2.09 -12.86
C ARG A 39 -5.78 -0.89 -13.47
N VAL A 40 -5.87 -0.72 -14.79
CA VAL A 40 -5.28 0.42 -15.50
C VAL A 40 -5.95 1.73 -15.11
N LEU A 41 -7.28 1.77 -15.04
CA LEU A 41 -8.02 2.97 -14.62
C LEU A 41 -7.66 3.40 -13.20
N ILE A 42 -7.59 2.46 -12.26
CA ILE A 42 -7.18 2.76 -10.88
C ILE A 42 -5.75 3.35 -10.88
N GLY A 43 -4.82 2.72 -11.61
CA GLY A 43 -3.46 3.23 -11.72
C GLY A 43 -3.41 4.66 -12.28
N LEU A 44 -4.16 4.94 -13.35
CA LEU A 44 -4.24 6.26 -13.96
C LEU A 44 -4.81 7.32 -13.01
N VAL A 45 -5.86 7.00 -12.26
CA VAL A 45 -6.45 7.93 -11.28
C VAL A 45 -5.44 8.27 -10.18
N VAL A 46 -4.74 7.28 -9.64
CA VAL A 46 -3.73 7.49 -8.60
C VAL A 46 -2.58 8.35 -9.12
N VAL A 47 -2.02 8.01 -10.28
CA VAL A 47 -0.92 8.77 -10.88
C VAL A 47 -1.35 10.20 -11.23
N GLY A 48 -2.55 10.36 -11.81
CA GLY A 48 -3.12 11.68 -12.13
C GLY A 48 -3.33 12.53 -10.88
N GLY A 49 -3.82 11.94 -9.78
CA GLY A 49 -3.98 12.63 -8.50
C GLY A 49 -2.65 13.10 -7.92
N ILE A 50 -1.62 12.25 -7.94
CA ILE A 50 -0.28 12.61 -7.47
C ILE A 50 0.32 13.71 -8.34
N ALA A 51 0.23 13.57 -9.68
CA ALA A 51 0.73 14.59 -10.60
C ALA A 51 0.02 15.93 -10.41
N GLY A 52 -1.31 15.92 -10.27
CA GLY A 52 -2.09 17.12 -9.97
C GLY A 52 -1.70 17.76 -8.63
N ALA A 53 -1.54 16.96 -7.58
CA ALA A 53 -1.11 17.46 -6.28
C ALA A 53 0.28 18.11 -6.34
N LEU A 54 1.21 17.58 -7.15
CA LEU A 54 2.52 18.19 -7.34
C LEU A 54 2.43 19.47 -8.17
N LEU A 55 1.68 19.46 -9.27
CA LEU A 55 1.50 20.62 -10.13
C LEU A 55 0.88 21.81 -9.40
N LEU A 56 -0.08 21.56 -8.51
CA LEU A 56 -0.75 22.61 -7.74
C LEU A 56 -0.06 22.90 -6.42
N GLY A 57 0.48 21.89 -5.75
CA GLY A 57 1.07 22.01 -4.42
C GLY A 57 2.46 22.64 -4.43
N LEU A 58 3.30 22.37 -5.43
CA LEU A 58 4.65 22.97 -5.47
C LEU A 58 4.62 24.50 -5.64
N PRO A 59 3.81 25.09 -6.54
CA PRO A 59 3.66 26.55 -6.60
C PRO A 59 3.14 27.16 -5.30
N ALA A 60 2.26 26.46 -4.58
CA ALA A 60 1.72 26.93 -3.30
C ALA A 60 2.76 26.97 -2.16
N LEU A 61 3.86 26.22 -2.29
CA LEU A 61 5.00 26.27 -1.35
C LEU A 61 6.05 27.32 -1.75
N GLY A 62 5.92 27.91 -2.95
CA GLY A 62 6.80 28.99 -3.38
C GLY A 62 6.61 30.24 -2.51
N PRO A 63 7.66 31.07 -2.35
CA PRO A 63 7.48 32.36 -1.70
C PRO A 63 6.42 33.14 -2.49
N GLU A 64 5.36 33.58 -1.80
CA GLU A 64 4.46 34.60 -2.32
C GLU A 64 5.34 35.71 -2.90
N GLN A 65 5.17 36.01 -4.18
CA GLN A 65 5.74 37.20 -4.79
C GLN A 65 4.97 38.37 -4.20
N ALA A 66 5.28 38.69 -2.94
CA ALA A 66 4.83 39.89 -2.31
C ALA A 66 5.25 41.02 -3.26
N PRO A 67 4.31 41.86 -3.73
CA PRO A 67 4.71 43.09 -4.39
C PRO A 67 5.70 43.78 -3.45
N ALA A 68 6.72 44.42 -4.01
CA ALA A 68 7.81 45.07 -3.29
C ALA A 68 7.31 46.23 -2.38
N HIS A 69 6.49 45.93 -1.39
CA HIS A 69 6.23 46.77 -0.25
C HIS A 69 7.25 46.36 0.79
N THR A 70 8.35 47.10 0.75
CA THR A 70 9.23 47.39 1.88
C THR A 70 8.56 47.04 3.21
N GLN A 71 8.97 45.93 3.83
CA GLN A 71 8.73 45.73 5.24
C GLN A 71 9.56 46.77 6.00
N GLN A 72 9.00 47.95 6.21
CA GLN A 72 9.55 48.91 7.16
C GLN A 72 9.27 48.36 8.56
N THR A 73 10.29 47.72 9.12
CA THR A 73 10.32 47.35 10.53
C THR A 73 10.36 48.62 11.38
N GLU A 74 9.24 48.94 12.05
CA GLU A 74 9.12 50.08 12.96
C GLU A 74 10.01 49.96 14.21
N ALA A 75 10.59 48.77 14.46
CA ALA A 75 11.55 48.54 15.54
C ALA A 75 12.95 49.17 15.28
N ALA A 76 13.21 49.75 14.11
CA ALA A 76 14.49 50.40 13.81
C ALA A 76 14.56 51.88 14.24
N HIS A 77 13.46 52.51 14.68
CA HIS A 77 13.42 53.95 14.99
C HIS A 77 13.45 54.29 16.49
N GLY A 78 13.82 53.33 17.34
CA GLY A 78 14.02 53.56 18.77
C GLY A 78 15.48 53.83 19.14
N ARG A 79 15.98 55.04 18.87
CA ARG A 79 17.10 55.62 19.64
C ARG A 79 17.16 57.14 19.52
#